data_AF-A0A6A6IFB9-F1
#
_entry.id   AF-A0A6A6IFB9-F1
#
_cell.length_a   1.000
_cell.length_b   1.000
_cell.length_c   1.000
_cell.angle_alpha   90.00
_cell.angle_beta   90.00
_cell.angle_gamma   90.00
#
_symmetry.space_group_name_H-M   'P 1'
#
loop_
_entity.id
_entity.type
_entity.pdbx_description
1 polymer ?
#
loop_
_entity_poly.entity_id
_entity_poly.type
_entity_poly.pdbx_seq_one_letter_code
_entity_poly.pdbx_strand_id
1 'polypeptide(L)'
;MKTFFSTVALASVFFLEAANGHYIFQRLTANGAQGGVYQNIRQNTNNNSPVTDLSSTDLRCNVGGGSGASTSTVSVAAGSSLTFTADIAVYHQGPVSFYMTKVSSAASADGSTPWFKIKEIGPTFPGGTWDLQQSYSVNIPSCVPAGEYLVRIEQLAIHNPGAAPQFYISCAQVKVTGGGSKSFSGVSIPGHVKATDPGYTANIYNNFNSYTVPGPKVSTC
;
A
#
# COMPACT_ATOMS: atom_id res chain seq x y z
N MET A 1 -3.86 -68.40 -31.13
CA MET A 1 -4.46 -67.12 -30.70
C MET A 1 -3.41 -66.36 -29.90
N LYS A 2 -2.92 -65.22 -30.39
CA LYS A 2 -2.00 -64.32 -29.65
C LYS A 2 -2.79 -63.06 -29.29
N THR A 3 -3.13 -62.90 -28.02
CA THR A 3 -3.79 -61.70 -27.49
C THR A 3 -2.75 -60.66 -27.10
N PHE A 4 -2.78 -59.51 -27.77
CA PHE A 4 -2.04 -58.31 -27.38
C PHE A 4 -2.89 -57.50 -26.38
N PHE A 5 -2.35 -57.26 -25.18
CA PHE A 5 -2.90 -56.27 -24.27
C PHE A 5 -2.14 -54.95 -24.48
N SER A 6 -2.80 -53.93 -25.01
CA SER A 6 -2.28 -52.56 -25.00
C SER A 6 -2.79 -51.87 -23.73
N THR A 7 -1.87 -51.56 -22.83
CA THR A 7 -2.12 -50.71 -21.65
C THR A 7 -2.03 -49.24 -22.08
N VAL A 8 -3.16 -48.55 -22.11
CA VAL A 8 -3.21 -47.09 -22.28
C VAL A 8 -2.98 -46.45 -20.90
N ALA A 9 -1.82 -45.82 -20.71
CA ALA A 9 -1.56 -45.01 -19.53
C ALA A 9 -2.18 -43.62 -19.72
N LEU A 10 -3.22 -43.29 -18.94
CA LEU A 10 -3.70 -41.91 -18.82
C LEU A 10 -2.72 -41.13 -17.94
N ALA A 11 -1.99 -40.18 -18.53
CA ALA A 11 -1.24 -39.18 -17.78
C ALA A 11 -2.19 -38.06 -17.33
N SER A 12 -2.58 -38.07 -16.06
CA SER A 12 -3.31 -36.96 -15.43
C SER A 12 -2.35 -35.79 -15.16
N VAL A 13 -2.48 -34.73 -15.94
CA VAL A 13 -1.76 -33.46 -15.72
C VAL A 13 -2.48 -32.69 -14.61
N PHE A 14 -1.89 -32.64 -13.42
CA PHE A 14 -2.35 -31.74 -12.36
C PHE A 14 -1.95 -30.31 -12.74
N PHE A 15 -2.92 -29.50 -13.14
CA PHE A 15 -2.76 -28.05 -13.18
C PHE A 15 -2.73 -27.54 -11.74
N LEU A 16 -1.53 -27.19 -11.25
CA LEU A 16 -1.38 -26.38 -10.05
C LEU A 16 -1.84 -24.96 -10.39
N GLU A 17 -3.10 -24.64 -10.09
CA GLU A 17 -3.52 -23.25 -9.99
C GLU A 17 -2.72 -22.61 -8.86
N ALA A 18 -1.76 -21.76 -9.21
CA ALA A 18 -1.14 -20.87 -8.25
C ALA A 18 -2.22 -19.89 -7.79
N ALA A 19 -2.85 -20.19 -6.65
CA ALA A 19 -3.71 -19.24 -5.97
C ALA A 19 -2.88 -17.99 -5.65
N ASN A 20 -3.05 -16.93 -6.44
CA ASN A 20 -2.31 -15.69 -6.28
C ASN A 20 -2.93 -14.90 -5.13
N GLY A 21 -2.48 -15.27 -3.91
CA GLY A 21 -3.01 -14.84 -2.62
C GLY A 21 -2.90 -13.34 -2.29
N HIS A 22 -2.22 -12.54 -3.12
CA HIS A 22 -1.66 -11.26 -2.67
C HIS A 22 -1.51 -10.27 -3.84
N TYR A 23 -1.32 -8.98 -3.54
CA TYR A 23 -1.29 -7.88 -4.51
C TYR A 23 -0.16 -6.89 -4.23
N ILE A 24 0.26 -6.16 -5.27
CA ILE A 24 1.33 -5.16 -5.24
C ILE A 24 0.87 -3.87 -5.92
N PHE A 25 0.90 -2.74 -5.22
CA PHE A 25 0.66 -1.42 -5.80
C PHE A 25 1.83 -0.95 -6.68
N GLN A 26 1.87 -1.40 -7.92
CA GLN A 26 3.05 -1.26 -8.78
C GLN A 26 2.93 -0.17 -9.87
N ARG A 27 1.77 0.49 -10.03
CA ARG A 27 1.59 1.60 -10.98
C ARG A 27 1.04 2.85 -10.31
N LEU A 28 1.47 4.01 -10.80
CA LEU A 28 0.98 5.32 -10.38
C LEU A 28 0.36 6.05 -11.58
N THR A 29 -0.85 6.56 -11.41
CA THR A 29 -1.44 7.57 -12.30
C THR A 29 -1.24 8.95 -11.69
N ALA A 30 -0.61 9.84 -12.46
CA ALA A 30 -0.36 11.23 -12.10
C ALA A 30 -0.63 12.11 -13.32
N ASN A 31 -1.15 13.33 -13.10
CA ASN A 31 -1.50 14.26 -14.19
C ASN A 31 -2.41 13.64 -15.28
N GLY A 32 -3.29 12.73 -14.89
CA GLY A 32 -4.21 12.03 -15.81
C GLY A 32 -3.60 10.90 -16.65
N ALA A 33 -2.30 10.59 -16.48
CA ALA A 33 -1.62 9.51 -17.21
C ALA A 33 -1.09 8.44 -16.26
N GLN A 34 -1.31 7.17 -16.60
CA GLN A 34 -0.77 6.03 -15.85
C GLN A 34 0.67 5.76 -16.29
N GLY A 35 1.60 5.75 -15.34
CA GLY A 35 2.98 5.34 -15.57
C GLY A 35 3.13 3.83 -15.75
N GLY A 36 4.27 3.41 -16.27
CA GLY A 36 4.68 2.01 -16.34
C GLY A 36 4.84 1.37 -14.96
N VAL A 37 4.95 0.04 -14.97
CA VAL A 37 5.21 -0.76 -13.75
C VAL A 37 6.52 -0.31 -13.11
N TYR A 38 6.44 0.05 -11.82
CA TYR A 38 7.54 0.61 -11.01
C TYR A 38 8.22 1.86 -11.58
N GLN A 39 7.61 2.54 -12.56
CA GLN A 39 8.19 3.76 -13.15
C GLN A 39 8.34 4.87 -12.10
N ASN A 40 7.28 5.12 -11.33
CA ASN A 40 7.24 6.14 -10.28
C ASN A 40 7.06 5.56 -8.88
N ILE A 41 6.99 4.23 -8.77
CA ILE A 41 6.87 3.49 -7.52
C ILE A 41 8.14 2.68 -7.31
N ARG A 42 8.67 2.68 -6.09
CA ARG A 42 9.84 1.87 -5.74
C ARG A 42 9.52 0.39 -5.85
N GLN A 43 10.35 -0.33 -6.60
CA GLN A 43 10.19 -1.77 -6.78
C GLN A 43 10.55 -2.50 -5.49
N ASN A 44 9.65 -3.34 -5.02
CA ASN A 44 9.87 -4.23 -3.89
C ASN A 44 10.51 -5.56 -4.36
N THR A 45 11.15 -6.28 -3.44
CA THR A 45 11.89 -7.53 -3.74
C THR A 45 11.30 -8.78 -3.09
N ASN A 46 10.26 -8.63 -2.27
CA ASN A 46 9.54 -9.72 -1.61
C ASN A 46 8.35 -10.27 -2.44
N ASN A 47 8.35 -10.04 -3.75
CA ASN A 47 7.23 -10.39 -4.64
C ASN A 47 5.90 -9.81 -4.11
N ASN A 48 4.89 -10.63 -3.87
CA ASN A 48 3.61 -10.20 -3.31
C ASN A 48 3.47 -10.51 -1.81
N SER A 49 4.53 -10.98 -1.14
CA SER A 49 4.48 -11.24 0.30
C SER A 49 4.28 -9.95 1.09
N PRO A 50 3.49 -9.96 2.17
CA PRO A 50 3.30 -8.77 3.00
C PRO A 50 4.46 -8.56 3.97
N VAL A 51 4.57 -7.34 4.50
CA VAL A 51 5.36 -7.07 5.72
C VAL A 51 4.45 -7.31 6.92
N THR A 52 4.93 -7.95 7.98
CA THR A 52 4.12 -8.28 9.17
C THR A 52 4.74 -7.80 10.49
N ASP A 53 6.04 -7.53 10.50
CA ASP A 53 6.77 -7.09 11.70
C ASP A 53 6.62 -5.58 11.91
N LEU A 54 5.97 -5.20 13.02
CA LEU A 54 5.76 -3.81 13.44
C LEU A 54 7.06 -3.03 13.70
N SER A 55 8.18 -3.71 13.91
CA SER A 55 9.49 -3.11 14.13
C SER A 55 10.33 -2.98 12.85
N SER A 56 9.90 -3.59 11.73
CA SER A 56 10.67 -3.58 10.50
C SER A 56 10.68 -2.21 9.83
N THR A 57 11.86 -1.79 9.36
CA THR A 57 12.02 -0.61 8.52
C THR A 57 11.35 -0.75 7.15
N ASP A 58 11.08 -1.98 6.72
CA ASP A 58 10.35 -2.25 5.48
C ASP A 58 8.91 -1.73 5.53
N LEU A 59 8.37 -1.42 6.72
CA LEU A 59 7.08 -0.74 6.83
C LEU A 59 7.05 0.63 6.14
N ARG A 60 8.21 1.26 5.89
CA ARG A 60 8.27 2.55 5.19
C ARG A 60 7.82 2.41 3.74
N CYS A 61 8.54 1.60 2.96
CA CYS A 61 8.39 1.52 1.51
C CYS A 61 8.43 0.09 0.95
N ASN A 62 8.15 -0.91 1.79
CA ASN A 62 8.26 -2.34 1.50
C ASN A 62 9.71 -2.85 1.39
N VAL A 63 9.88 -4.17 1.38
CA VAL A 63 11.18 -4.84 1.29
C VAL A 63 11.85 -4.46 -0.03
N GLY A 64 13.09 -3.98 0.04
CA GLY A 64 13.83 -3.48 -1.13
C GLY A 64 13.48 -2.04 -1.54
N GLY A 65 12.42 -1.45 -1.00
CA GLY A 65 12.01 -0.07 -1.28
C GLY A 65 12.75 1.01 -0.47
N GLY A 66 13.79 0.64 0.26
CA GLY A 66 14.62 1.57 1.05
C GLY A 66 15.42 2.56 0.20
N SER A 67 15.62 2.28 -1.10
CA SER A 67 16.28 3.18 -2.05
C SER A 67 15.35 3.50 -3.22
N GLY A 68 15.42 4.74 -3.71
CA GLY A 68 14.66 5.24 -4.85
C GLY A 68 15.48 5.45 -6.12
N ALA A 69 16.75 5.06 -6.13
CA ALA A 69 17.71 5.46 -7.16
C ALA A 69 17.31 5.01 -8.58
N SER A 70 16.60 3.89 -8.71
CA SER A 70 16.13 3.34 -9.99
C SER A 70 14.70 3.74 -10.34
N THR A 71 14.06 4.59 -9.54
CA THR A 71 12.67 5.03 -9.71
C THR A 71 12.64 6.49 -10.12
N SER A 72 11.79 6.84 -11.09
CA SER A 72 11.66 8.21 -11.57
C SER A 72 10.73 9.05 -10.69
N THR A 73 11.10 10.30 -10.44
CA THR A 73 10.28 11.26 -9.68
C THR A 73 9.33 12.00 -10.62
N VAL A 74 8.01 11.88 -10.42
CA VAL A 74 7.01 12.59 -11.22
C VAL A 74 6.69 13.95 -10.61
N SER A 75 6.61 15.00 -11.43
CA SER A 75 6.19 16.33 -10.97
C SER A 75 4.66 16.45 -10.99
N VAL A 76 4.05 16.90 -9.89
CA VAL A 76 2.59 17.10 -9.77
C VAL A 76 2.28 18.39 -9.01
N ALA A 77 1.16 19.05 -9.34
CA ALA A 77 0.73 20.22 -8.60
C ALA A 77 0.16 19.84 -7.23
N ALA A 78 0.40 20.65 -6.20
CA ALA A 78 -0.34 20.55 -4.94
C ALA A 78 -1.86 20.64 -5.22
N GLY A 79 -2.68 19.83 -4.52
CA GLY A 79 -4.11 19.70 -4.79
C GLY A 79 -4.48 18.69 -5.88
N SER A 80 -3.54 18.26 -6.72
CA SER A 80 -3.81 17.25 -7.76
C SER A 80 -3.99 15.84 -7.18
N SER A 81 -4.65 14.97 -7.95
CA SER A 81 -4.89 13.58 -7.59
C SER A 81 -3.75 12.66 -8.07
N LEU A 82 -3.38 11.72 -7.21
CA LEU A 82 -2.58 10.55 -7.52
C LEU A 82 -3.45 9.31 -7.39
N THR A 83 -3.24 8.31 -8.24
CA THR A 83 -3.89 7.00 -8.10
C THR A 83 -2.87 5.88 -8.10
N PHE A 84 -2.83 5.11 -7.03
CA PHE A 84 -2.05 3.88 -6.95
C PHE A 84 -2.89 2.74 -7.52
N THR A 85 -2.30 1.91 -8.37
CA THR A 85 -2.98 0.76 -8.99
C THR A 85 -2.19 -0.51 -8.72
N ALA A 86 -2.87 -1.49 -8.13
CA ALA A 86 -2.34 -2.82 -7.89
C ALA A 86 -2.33 -3.69 -9.15
N ASP A 87 -1.49 -4.73 -9.14
CA ASP A 87 -1.43 -5.75 -10.17
C ASP A 87 -2.73 -6.54 -10.31
N ILE A 88 -3.39 -6.84 -9.20
CA ILE A 88 -4.75 -7.37 -9.11
C ILE A 88 -5.60 -6.56 -8.12
N ALA A 89 -6.92 -6.73 -8.15
CA ALA A 89 -7.79 -6.09 -7.16
C ALA A 89 -7.44 -6.53 -5.74
N VAL A 90 -7.43 -5.57 -4.79
CA VAL A 90 -7.36 -5.89 -3.36
C VAL A 90 -8.57 -6.71 -2.99
N TYR A 91 -8.39 -7.73 -2.15
CA TYR A 91 -9.50 -8.58 -1.69
C TYR A 91 -9.43 -9.00 -0.22
N HIS A 92 -8.29 -8.76 0.46
CA HIS A 92 -8.26 -8.96 1.90
C HIS A 92 -8.88 -7.77 2.62
N GLN A 93 -9.82 -8.05 3.54
CA GLN A 93 -10.49 -7.05 4.34
C GLN A 93 -9.49 -6.28 5.21
N GLY A 94 -9.58 -4.95 5.16
CA GLY A 94 -8.74 -4.05 5.93
C GLY A 94 -8.61 -2.66 5.31
N PRO A 95 -8.17 -1.66 6.10
CA PRO A 95 -8.17 -0.28 5.65
C PRO A 95 -7.03 0.01 4.67
N VAL A 96 -7.21 1.09 3.91
CA VAL A 96 -6.15 1.71 3.12
C VAL A 96 -5.79 3.05 3.73
N SER A 97 -4.51 3.33 3.89
CA SER A 97 -4.00 4.63 4.37
C SER A 97 -2.95 5.20 3.42
N PHE A 98 -2.95 6.51 3.29
CA PHE A 98 -2.00 7.27 2.51
C PHE A 98 -1.21 8.22 3.39
N TYR A 99 0.11 8.23 3.22
CA TYR A 99 1.01 9.10 3.96
C TYR A 99 1.92 9.86 3.01
N MET A 100 2.40 11.01 3.46
CA MET A 100 3.45 11.75 2.79
C MET A 100 4.58 12.07 3.77
N THR A 101 5.80 12.13 3.25
CA THR A 101 6.92 12.72 3.96
C THR A 101 7.73 13.60 3.01
N LYS A 102 8.10 14.79 3.47
CA LYS A 102 8.94 15.72 2.71
C LYS A 102 10.39 15.28 2.82
N VAL A 103 11.10 15.27 1.71
CA VAL A 103 12.51 14.83 1.65
C VAL A 103 13.36 15.81 0.86
N SER A 104 14.67 15.77 1.08
CA SER A 104 15.63 16.54 0.27
C SER A 104 15.74 15.97 -1.15
N SER A 105 15.68 14.65 -1.30
CA SER A 105 15.66 13.93 -2.57
C SER A 105 14.84 12.65 -2.43
N ALA A 106 13.82 12.50 -3.27
CA ALA A 106 12.98 11.31 -3.31
C ALA A 106 13.74 10.09 -3.85
N ALA A 107 14.82 10.28 -4.61
CA ALA A 107 15.64 9.19 -5.13
C ALA A 107 16.57 8.58 -4.06
N SER A 108 17.02 9.35 -3.06
CA SER A 108 17.98 8.89 -2.04
C SER A 108 17.40 8.74 -0.64
N ALA A 109 16.22 9.30 -0.34
CA ALA A 109 15.63 9.19 0.99
C ALA A 109 15.20 7.74 1.31
N ASP A 110 15.50 7.27 2.52
CA ASP A 110 15.12 5.95 3.02
C ASP A 110 13.75 5.93 3.73
N GLY A 111 13.07 7.09 3.78
CA GLY A 111 11.81 7.27 4.48
C GLY A 111 11.93 7.37 6.00
N SER A 112 13.12 7.64 6.56
CA SER A 112 13.31 7.90 8.00
C SER A 112 12.75 9.25 8.47
N THR A 113 12.35 10.12 7.55
CA THR A 113 11.74 11.41 7.85
C THR A 113 10.31 11.24 8.40
N PRO A 114 9.80 12.20 9.22
CA PRO A 114 8.45 12.11 9.76
C PRO A 114 7.36 12.02 8.69
N TRP A 115 6.41 11.11 8.84
CA TRP A 115 5.30 10.88 7.92
C TRP A 115 4.00 11.44 8.47
N PHE A 116 3.21 12.12 7.63
CA PHE A 116 1.87 12.57 7.98
C PHE A 116 0.83 11.87 7.10
N LYS A 117 -0.27 11.43 7.71
CA LYS A 117 -1.38 10.77 7.00
C LYS A 117 -2.18 11.81 6.23
N ILE A 118 -2.48 11.57 4.95
CA ILE A 118 -3.23 12.49 4.09
C ILE A 118 -4.62 11.97 3.72
N LYS A 119 -4.85 10.66 3.85
CA LYS A 119 -6.14 10.01 3.63
C LYS A 119 -6.15 8.65 4.31
N GLU A 120 -7.31 8.23 4.78
CA GLU A 120 -7.60 6.84 5.10
C GLU A 120 -8.95 6.44 4.53
N ILE A 121 -9.10 5.14 4.28
CA ILE A 121 -10.32 4.49 3.81
C ILE A 121 -10.56 3.33 4.75
N GLY A 122 -11.56 3.48 5.62
CA GLY A 122 -12.06 2.43 6.49
C GLY A 122 -13.29 1.73 5.90
N PRO A 123 -13.89 0.80 6.64
CA PRO A 123 -15.14 0.17 6.23
C PRO A 123 -16.33 1.13 6.40
N THR A 124 -17.36 0.93 5.59
CA THR A 124 -18.66 1.63 5.74
C THR A 124 -19.59 0.81 6.64
N PHE A 125 -20.25 1.50 7.58
CA PHE A 125 -21.27 0.93 8.45
C PHE A 125 -22.67 1.49 8.12
N PRO A 126 -23.75 0.72 8.34
CA PRO A 126 -23.79 -0.63 8.90
C PRO A 126 -23.26 -1.71 7.92
N GLY A 127 -22.88 -2.88 8.45
CA GLY A 127 -22.44 -4.05 7.66
C GLY A 127 -20.92 -4.22 7.54
N GLY A 128 -20.13 -3.18 7.82
CA GLY A 128 -18.67 -3.28 7.84
C GLY A 128 -18.06 -3.57 6.47
N THR A 129 -18.62 -2.99 5.42
CA THR A 129 -18.20 -3.21 4.03
C THR A 129 -16.89 -2.49 3.74
N TRP A 130 -15.88 -3.23 3.29
CA TRP A 130 -14.56 -2.71 2.93
C TRP A 130 -14.52 -2.26 1.48
N ASP A 131 -13.76 -1.19 1.21
CA ASP A 131 -13.48 -0.73 -0.15
C ASP A 131 -12.32 -1.53 -0.75
N LEU A 132 -12.67 -2.59 -1.48
CA LEU A 132 -11.73 -3.56 -2.06
C LEU A 132 -11.60 -3.31 -3.57
N GLN A 133 -10.63 -2.50 -3.96
CA GLN A 133 -10.43 -2.00 -5.32
C GLN A 133 -9.06 -2.39 -5.87
N GLN A 134 -8.92 -2.35 -7.19
CA GLN A 134 -7.59 -2.41 -7.82
C GLN A 134 -6.86 -1.07 -7.77
N SER A 135 -7.60 0.04 -7.75
CA SER A 135 -7.03 1.39 -7.79
C SER A 135 -7.58 2.25 -6.66
N TYR A 136 -6.69 3.00 -6.01
CA TYR A 136 -7.05 3.92 -4.95
C TYR A 136 -6.44 5.30 -5.18
N SER A 137 -7.27 6.33 -5.11
CA SER A 137 -6.86 7.72 -5.36
C SER A 137 -6.71 8.52 -4.08
N VAL A 138 -5.80 9.49 -4.11
CA VAL A 138 -5.58 10.46 -3.04
C VAL A 138 -5.16 11.81 -3.62
N ASN A 139 -5.62 12.90 -3.02
CA ASN A 139 -5.17 14.24 -3.41
C ASN A 139 -3.95 14.64 -2.58
N ILE A 140 -2.95 15.24 -3.24
CA ILE A 140 -1.88 15.95 -2.55
C ILE A 140 -2.50 17.15 -1.81
N PRO A 141 -2.29 17.33 -0.49
CA PRO A 141 -2.86 18.48 0.21
C PRO A 141 -2.38 19.80 -0.42
N SER A 142 -3.29 20.71 -0.74
CA SER A 142 -2.97 21.96 -1.45
C SER A 142 -2.10 22.93 -0.66
N CYS A 143 -2.06 22.81 0.66
CA CYS A 143 -1.36 23.70 1.57
C CYS A 143 0.10 23.30 1.87
N VAL A 144 0.55 22.11 1.42
CA VAL A 144 1.93 21.65 1.66
C VAL A 144 2.94 22.45 0.82
N PRO A 145 4.19 22.60 1.29
CA PRO A 145 5.21 23.31 0.54
C PRO A 145 5.71 22.52 -0.68
N ALA A 146 6.00 23.22 -1.78
CA ALA A 146 6.67 22.65 -2.94
C ALA A 146 7.97 21.91 -2.56
N GLY A 147 8.32 20.88 -3.31
CA GLY A 147 9.55 20.10 -3.16
C GLY A 147 9.33 18.61 -3.34
N GLU A 148 10.32 17.81 -2.97
CA GLU A 148 10.24 16.35 -3.15
C GLU A 148 9.61 15.66 -1.94
N TYR A 149 8.84 14.62 -2.23
CA TYR A 149 8.09 13.83 -1.29
C TYR A 149 8.15 12.35 -1.67
N LEU A 150 8.10 11.50 -0.65
CA LEU A 150 7.60 10.13 -0.82
C LEU A 150 6.12 10.13 -0.48
N VAL A 151 5.31 9.48 -1.33
CA VAL A 151 3.89 9.24 -1.10
C VAL A 151 3.71 7.74 -0.90
N ARG A 152 3.24 7.34 0.27
CA ARG A 152 3.11 5.94 0.69
C ARG A 152 1.64 5.53 0.66
N ILE A 153 1.33 4.42 0.00
CA ILE A 153 0.09 3.67 0.20
C ILE A 153 0.37 2.47 1.11
N GLU A 154 -0.57 2.18 2.00
CA GLU A 154 -0.58 1.04 2.90
C GLU A 154 -1.97 0.43 2.92
N GLN A 155 -2.09 -0.84 2.54
CA GLN A 155 -3.27 -1.65 2.83
C GLN A 155 -2.92 -2.59 3.98
N LEU A 156 -3.69 -2.50 5.07
CA LEU A 156 -3.50 -3.33 6.26
C LEU A 156 -4.56 -4.43 6.27
N ALA A 157 -4.23 -5.60 5.77
CA ALA A 157 -5.15 -6.73 5.77
C ALA A 157 -5.26 -7.36 7.17
N ILE A 158 -6.49 -7.41 7.69
CA ILE A 158 -6.86 -7.95 9.01
C ILE A 158 -7.85 -9.12 8.90
N HIS A 159 -7.93 -9.73 7.72
CA HIS A 159 -8.86 -10.82 7.40
C HIS A 159 -8.69 -12.09 8.23
N ASN A 160 -7.59 -12.23 8.97
CA ASN A 160 -7.31 -13.35 9.88
C ASN A 160 -7.21 -12.88 11.35
N PRO A 161 -8.35 -12.66 12.05
CA PRO A 161 -8.33 -12.28 13.45
C PRO A 161 -7.51 -13.26 14.30
N GLY A 162 -6.62 -12.73 15.15
CA GLY A 162 -5.73 -13.52 16.01
C GLY A 162 -4.35 -13.84 15.41
N ALA A 163 -4.15 -13.63 14.10
CA ALA A 163 -2.83 -13.64 13.49
C ALA A 163 -2.26 -12.21 13.35
N ALA A 164 -0.96 -12.10 13.05
CA ALA A 164 -0.37 -10.81 12.72
C ALA A 164 -1.00 -10.27 11.42
N PRO A 165 -1.52 -9.02 11.43
CA PRO A 165 -1.96 -8.33 10.23
C PRO A 165 -0.86 -8.23 9.16
N GLN A 166 -1.30 -8.08 7.92
CA GLN A 166 -0.44 -8.06 6.74
C GLN A 166 -0.43 -6.66 6.13
N PHE A 167 0.75 -6.07 5.98
CA PHE A 167 0.94 -4.76 5.36
C PHE A 167 1.37 -4.91 3.90
N TYR A 168 0.58 -4.36 2.99
CA TYR A 168 0.90 -4.21 1.58
C TYR A 168 1.21 -2.75 1.29
N ILE A 169 2.49 -2.47 1.02
CA ILE A 169 3.03 -1.12 1.05
C ILE A 169 3.70 -0.81 -0.29
N SER A 170 3.59 0.44 -0.74
CA SER A 170 4.41 0.96 -1.83
C SER A 170 4.63 2.46 -1.66
N CYS A 171 5.80 2.94 -2.11
CA CYS A 171 6.15 4.36 -2.08
C CYS A 171 6.34 4.88 -3.50
N ALA A 172 5.65 5.97 -3.82
CA ALA A 172 5.86 6.75 -5.02
C ALA A 172 6.80 7.93 -4.78
N GLN A 173 7.55 8.31 -5.83
CA GLN A 173 8.42 9.48 -5.82
C GLN A 173 7.76 10.65 -6.54
N VAL A 174 7.58 11.75 -5.81
CA VAL A 174 6.80 12.89 -6.30
C VAL A 174 7.54 14.20 -6.01
N LYS A 175 7.58 15.09 -7.01
CA LYS A 175 7.98 16.49 -6.84
C LYS A 175 6.72 17.35 -6.88
N VAL A 176 6.32 17.85 -5.73
CA VAL A 176 5.17 18.76 -5.60
C VAL A 176 5.56 20.15 -6.10
N THR A 177 4.77 20.70 -7.01
CA THR A 177 4.87 22.07 -7.51
C THR A 177 3.72 22.93 -6.97
N GLY A 178 3.96 24.23 -6.84
CA GLY A 178 3.02 25.14 -6.17
C GLY A 178 2.79 24.77 -4.70
N GLY A 179 1.61 25.08 -4.18
CA GLY A 179 1.20 24.73 -2.82
C GLY A 179 1.27 25.91 -1.84
N GLY A 180 1.41 25.59 -0.56
CA GLY A 180 1.44 26.57 0.54
C GLY A 180 2.72 26.49 1.36
N SER A 181 2.61 26.80 2.65
CA SER A 181 3.71 26.73 3.61
C SER A 181 3.38 25.88 4.84
N LYS A 182 2.22 25.19 4.85
CA LYS A 182 1.77 24.40 6.00
C LYS A 182 2.63 23.15 6.12
N SER A 183 3.30 23.01 7.27
CA SER A 183 3.98 21.79 7.67
C SER A 183 3.11 21.03 8.66
N PHE A 184 3.04 19.71 8.53
CA PHE A 184 2.32 18.83 9.45
C PHE A 184 3.31 18.15 10.39
N SER A 185 2.95 18.02 11.67
CA SER A 185 3.63 17.08 12.56
C SER A 185 3.46 15.67 12.01
N GLY A 186 4.55 14.92 11.91
CA GLY A 186 4.54 13.52 11.46
C GLY A 186 4.77 12.53 12.58
N VAL A 187 4.67 11.25 12.23
CA VAL A 187 5.07 10.10 13.05
C VAL A 187 6.22 9.35 12.36
N SER A 188 6.98 8.58 13.13
CA SER A 188 7.95 7.64 12.56
C SER A 188 7.24 6.42 11.96
N ILE A 189 7.81 5.88 10.88
CA ILE A 189 7.49 4.55 10.37
C ILE A 189 8.83 3.77 10.37
N PRO A 190 8.94 2.63 11.07
CA PRO A 190 7.95 1.96 11.91
C PRO A 190 7.56 2.75 13.19
N GLY A 191 6.44 2.36 13.80
CA GLY A 191 5.90 2.94 15.04
C GLY A 191 4.59 3.72 14.89
N HIS A 192 4.15 3.97 13.65
CA HIS A 192 2.87 4.63 13.37
C HIS A 192 1.68 3.77 13.79
N VAL A 193 1.75 2.46 13.56
CA VAL A 193 0.76 1.48 14.03
C VAL A 193 1.32 0.70 15.22
N LYS A 194 0.47 0.50 16.23
CA LYS A 194 0.83 -0.23 17.45
C LYS A 194 -0.03 -1.48 17.59
N ALA A 195 0.54 -2.51 18.22
CA ALA A 195 -0.20 -3.74 18.56
C ALA A 195 -1.42 -3.47 19.46
N THR A 196 -1.40 -2.36 20.21
CA THR A 196 -2.49 -1.90 21.08
C THR A 196 -3.55 -1.06 20.36
N ASP A 197 -3.36 -0.72 19.08
CA ASP A 197 -4.36 0.03 18.33
C ASP A 197 -5.60 -0.85 18.14
N PRO A 198 -6.82 -0.38 18.47
CA PRO A 198 -8.02 -1.22 18.48
C PRO A 198 -8.37 -1.77 17.09
N GLY A 199 -7.95 -1.10 16.03
CA GLY A 199 -8.13 -1.55 14.65
C GLY A 199 -7.07 -2.52 14.14
N TYR A 200 -5.95 -2.72 14.84
CA TYR A 200 -4.84 -3.54 14.35
C TYR A 200 -5.23 -5.02 14.29
N THR A 201 -5.77 -5.57 15.38
CA THR A 201 -6.21 -6.98 15.47
C THR A 201 -7.71 -7.14 15.68
N ALA A 202 -8.51 -6.17 15.18
CA ALA A 202 -9.97 -6.20 15.30
C ALA A 202 -10.56 -7.50 14.71
N ASN A 203 -11.49 -8.13 15.43
CA ASN A 203 -12.23 -9.28 14.91
C ASN A 203 -13.37 -8.80 14.01
N ILE A 204 -13.12 -8.78 12.70
CA ILE A 204 -14.08 -8.31 11.69
C ILE A 204 -15.27 -9.26 11.46
N TYR A 205 -15.25 -10.47 12.03
CA TYR A 205 -16.32 -11.47 11.89
C TYR A 205 -17.19 -11.60 13.14
N ASN A 206 -16.92 -10.84 14.20
CA ASN A 206 -17.67 -10.91 15.44
C ASN A 206 -18.06 -9.52 15.93
N ASN A 207 -19.37 -9.22 15.91
CA ASN A 207 -19.95 -7.97 16.38
C ASN A 207 -19.29 -6.71 15.80
N PHE A 208 -18.91 -6.77 14.52
CA PHE A 208 -18.18 -5.72 13.81
C PHE A 208 -19.13 -4.58 13.41
N ASN A 209 -19.26 -3.58 14.28
CA ASN A 209 -20.17 -2.43 14.09
C ASN A 209 -19.45 -1.07 14.05
N SER A 210 -18.16 -1.05 14.35
CA SER A 210 -17.31 0.14 14.30
C SER A 210 -15.87 -0.27 14.06
N TYR A 211 -15.09 0.60 13.43
CA TYR A 211 -13.67 0.38 13.21
C TYR A 211 -12.92 1.70 13.29
N THR A 212 -11.76 1.70 13.97
CA THR A 212 -10.83 2.83 13.97
C THR A 212 -9.61 2.43 13.16
N VAL A 213 -9.33 3.15 12.08
CA VAL A 213 -8.12 2.91 11.28
C VAL A 213 -6.87 3.17 12.13
N PRO A 214 -5.93 2.21 12.24
CA PRO A 214 -4.70 2.41 13.00
C PRO A 214 -3.85 3.59 12.49
N GLY A 215 -2.98 4.12 13.35
CA GLY A 215 -2.10 5.23 13.03
C GLY A 215 -2.62 6.63 13.37
N PRO A 216 -1.88 7.69 12.97
CA PRO A 216 -2.24 9.07 13.28
C PRO A 216 -3.52 9.50 12.55
N LYS A 217 -4.13 10.59 13.02
CA LYS A 217 -5.26 11.21 12.31
C LYS A 217 -4.83 11.78 10.94
N VAL A 218 -5.78 11.86 10.02
CA VAL A 218 -5.59 12.55 8.74
C VAL A 218 -5.26 14.02 8.97
N SER A 219 -4.18 14.48 8.35
CA SER A 219 -3.77 15.88 8.32
C SER A 219 -4.61 16.65 7.32
N THR A 220 -5.20 17.76 7.75
CA THR A 220 -6.04 18.60 6.90
C THR A 220 -5.36 19.95 6.67
N CYS A 221 -5.46 20.45 5.44
CA CYS A 221 -5.42 21.89 5.23
C CYS A 221 -6.58 22.49 6.05
#